data_AF-A0A971HXF0-F1
#
_entry.id   AF-A0A971HXF0-F1
#
_cell.length_a   1.000
_cell.length_b   1.000
_cell.length_c   1.000
_cell.angle_alpha   90.00
_cell.angle_beta   90.00
_cell.angle_gamma   90.00
#
_symmetry.space_group_name_H-M   'P 1'
#
loop_
_entity.id
_entity.type
_entity.pdbx_description
1 polymer ?
#
loop_
_entity_poly.entity_id
_entity_poly.type
_entity_poly.pdbx_seq_one_letter_code
_entity_poly.pdbx_strand_id
1 'polypeptide(L)'
;MGRILKAHQIRIDTEHPVFISNNKTTEAPAEKRIDTEYDDGFADEVFKALSPERLAGSGEKMVSKNKPKNNEDAETAAPPKKPDSALSADAKKTRSFAALEAIRVKELEIEALKQELQNWESELQAKEKELSAKEKEISETLIKRRQEIEAEASNTLKLAKEAASSITQSAQAEAEAIRKTARAEETAIREKAYNEGHKEGYAVGESKGISAGEQSAVQEINFDWQNLMKESEMLVKELQTSRMGILKSSEEEMLKLVVAFAKTVIKTEPLIQPEIVLKNLDAAINKISETDKIILRVNLRDKNMCEDHKNKFLSKLASISELAIVEDNSLSPGGIKIETEAGTIDATVDSQAKELEKALLEKYNRNNQS
;
A
#
# COMPACT_ATOMS: atom_id res chain seq x y z
N MET A 1 -26.20 -7.94 34.05
CA MET A 1 -26.78 -8.83 33.03
C MET A 1 -26.76 -8.12 31.68
N GLY A 2 -25.68 -8.29 30.89
CA GLY A 2 -25.58 -7.74 29.54
C GLY A 2 -25.97 -8.81 28.52
N ARG A 3 -26.96 -8.54 27.66
CA ARG A 3 -27.38 -9.46 26.60
C ARG A 3 -26.36 -9.44 25.47
N ILE A 4 -25.70 -10.57 25.24
CA ILE A 4 -24.84 -10.79 24.08
C ILE A 4 -25.74 -11.13 22.89
N LEU A 5 -25.79 -10.28 21.87
CA LEU A 5 -26.49 -10.54 20.63
C LEU A 5 -25.60 -11.41 19.72
N LYS A 6 -26.15 -12.52 19.21
CA LYS A 6 -25.46 -13.43 18.28
C LYS A 6 -25.34 -12.78 16.89
N ALA A 7 -24.23 -13.09 16.21
CA ALA A 7 -23.75 -12.51 14.95
C ALA A 7 -24.66 -12.65 13.70
N HIS A 8 -25.93 -13.04 13.84
CA HIS A 8 -26.87 -13.27 12.72
C HIS A 8 -27.95 -12.19 12.55
N GLN A 9 -27.82 -11.04 13.22
CA GLN A 9 -28.83 -9.97 13.18
C GLN A 9 -28.40 -8.69 12.45
N ILE A 10 -27.30 -8.70 11.70
CA ILE A 10 -26.89 -7.55 10.89
C ILE A 10 -27.14 -7.89 9.42
N ARG A 11 -28.31 -7.48 8.90
CA ARG A 11 -28.57 -7.44 7.45
C ARG A 11 -28.05 -6.10 6.94
N ILE A 12 -26.95 -6.12 6.19
CA ILE A 12 -26.43 -4.95 5.48
C ILE A 12 -27.17 -4.91 4.15
N ASP A 13 -27.94 -3.84 3.93
CA ASP A 13 -28.72 -3.63 2.72
C ASP A 13 -27.78 -3.20 1.58
N THR A 14 -27.65 -4.02 0.53
CA THR A 14 -26.64 -3.85 -0.54
C THR A 14 -27.12 -2.95 -1.69
N GLU A 15 -28.36 -2.47 -1.66
CA GLU A 15 -28.95 -1.73 -2.79
C GLU A 15 -28.80 -0.20 -2.70
N HIS A 16 -28.37 0.36 -1.55
CA HIS A 16 -28.22 1.81 -1.38
C HIS A 16 -26.92 2.18 -0.63
N PRO A 17 -25.81 2.46 -1.33
CA PRO A 17 -24.58 2.89 -0.68
C PRO A 17 -24.72 4.32 -0.13
N VAL A 18 -24.69 4.45 1.20
CA VAL A 18 -24.63 5.74 1.88
C VAL A 18 -23.20 6.27 1.81
N PHE A 19 -22.97 7.28 0.96
CA PHE A 19 -21.70 8.00 0.90
C PHE A 19 -21.60 9.00 2.06
N ILE A 20 -20.67 8.76 2.98
CA ILE A 20 -20.30 9.74 4.02
C ILE A 20 -19.16 10.60 3.48
N SER A 21 -19.47 11.85 3.15
CA SER A 21 -18.50 12.86 2.72
C SER A 21 -17.67 13.35 3.91
N ASN A 22 -16.50 12.77 4.15
CA ASN A 22 -15.54 13.29 5.13
C ASN A 22 -14.72 14.42 4.50
N ASN A 23 -15.30 15.62 4.44
CA ASN A 23 -14.52 16.82 4.14
C ASN A 23 -13.96 17.39 5.45
N LYS A 24 -12.84 16.81 5.92
CA LYS A 24 -11.97 17.44 6.91
C LYS A 24 -10.65 17.79 6.23
N THR A 25 -10.53 19.07 5.88
CA THR A 25 -9.29 19.73 5.52
C THR A 25 -8.27 19.47 6.64
N THR A 26 -7.22 18.71 6.34
CA THR A 26 -6.06 18.60 7.21
C THR A 26 -5.21 19.86 7.04
N GLU A 27 -5.27 20.76 8.02
CA GLU A 27 -4.27 21.81 8.18
C GLU A 27 -2.93 21.15 8.51
N ALA A 28 -1.89 21.48 7.75
CA ALA A 28 -0.51 21.12 8.05
C ALA A 28 -0.09 21.79 9.39
N PRO A 29 0.71 21.12 10.24
CA PRO A 29 1.18 21.76 11.46
C PRO A 29 2.06 22.94 11.07
N ALA A 30 1.72 24.12 11.57
CA ALA A 30 2.50 25.34 11.40
C ALA A 30 3.94 25.10 11.86
N GLU A 31 4.89 25.24 10.93
CA GLU A 31 6.29 25.43 11.25
C GLU A 31 6.39 26.62 12.19
N LYS A 32 6.83 26.37 13.44
CA LYS A 32 7.31 27.45 14.31
C LYS A 32 8.57 28.00 13.67
N ARG A 33 8.40 29.08 12.90
CA ARG A 33 9.48 30.03 12.62
C ARG A 33 9.99 30.50 13.97
N ILE A 34 11.27 30.24 14.21
CA ILE A 34 12.02 30.80 15.30
C ILE A 34 12.20 32.27 14.92
N ASP A 35 11.39 33.14 15.52
CA ASP A 35 11.65 34.57 15.50
C ASP A 35 12.95 34.80 16.27
N THR A 36 14.01 35.16 15.54
CA THR A 36 15.24 35.70 16.11
C THR A 36 14.95 37.10 16.63
N GLU A 37 14.40 37.19 17.85
CA GLU A 37 14.54 38.38 18.68
C GLU A 37 15.78 38.18 19.56
N TYR A 38 16.83 38.88 19.16
CA TYR A 38 18.04 39.11 19.93
C TYR A 38 17.65 40.01 21.13
N ASP A 39 17.38 39.39 22.27
CA ASP A 39 17.26 40.09 23.55
C ASP A 39 18.62 40.00 24.26
N ASP A 40 19.55 40.89 23.88
CA ASP A 40 20.77 41.17 24.65
C ASP A 40 20.37 41.97 25.90
N GLY A 41 19.65 41.30 26.80
CA GLY A 41 19.16 41.81 28.08
C GLY A 41 19.78 41.10 29.28
N PHE A 42 20.99 40.52 29.14
CA PHE A 42 21.70 39.91 30.26
C PHE A 42 23.23 39.94 30.10
N ALA A 43 23.76 41.14 29.85
CA ALA A 43 25.18 41.42 29.99
C ALA A 43 25.37 42.86 30.49
N ASP A 44 24.84 43.19 31.67
CA ASP A 44 25.15 44.49 32.31
C ASP A 44 25.08 44.49 33.85
N GLU A 45 25.33 43.35 34.50
CA GLU A 45 25.47 43.31 35.97
C GLU A 45 26.53 42.31 36.47
N VAL A 46 27.80 42.41 36.08
CA VAL A 46 28.94 42.00 36.95
C VAL A 46 30.21 42.78 36.58
N PHE A 47 30.23 44.11 36.70
CA PHE A 47 31.49 44.87 36.91
C PHE A 47 31.16 46.24 37.51
N LYS A 48 30.84 46.25 38.81
CA LYS A 48 30.66 47.48 39.57
C LYS A 48 31.48 47.43 40.85
N ALA A 49 32.79 47.64 40.71
CA ALA A 49 33.78 47.96 41.76
C ALA A 49 35.19 47.78 41.14
N LEU A 50 36.16 48.70 41.10
CA LEU A 50 36.33 50.06 41.60
C LEU A 50 37.19 50.81 40.57
N SER A 51 36.78 52.01 40.16
CA SER A 51 37.70 53.04 39.66
C SER A 51 38.53 53.61 40.83
N PRO A 52 39.76 54.10 40.58
CA PRO A 52 40.71 54.50 41.62
C PRO A 52 40.37 55.90 42.17
N GLU A 53 39.22 56.05 42.83
CA GLU A 53 38.83 57.31 43.49
C GLU A 53 38.27 57.11 44.91
N ARG A 54 38.50 55.96 45.52
CA ARG A 54 38.27 55.75 46.97
C ARG A 54 39.56 55.42 47.71
N LEU A 55 40.46 56.39 47.71
CA LEU A 55 41.46 56.58 48.77
C LEU A 55 41.53 58.07 49.16
N ALA A 56 40.36 58.70 49.29
CA ALA A 56 40.23 60.02 49.86
C ALA A 56 38.93 60.09 50.70
N GLY A 57 39.10 60.17 52.01
CA GLY A 57 38.10 60.74 52.92
C GLY A 57 37.44 59.74 53.88
N SER A 58 37.94 59.66 55.11
CA SER A 58 37.27 60.25 56.29
C SER A 58 37.92 59.82 57.62
N GLY A 59 38.17 60.81 58.49
CA GLY A 59 38.66 60.65 59.87
C GLY A 59 40.12 61.08 60.02
N GLU A 60 40.52 62.11 60.76
CA GLU A 60 39.84 63.01 61.69
C GLU A 60 40.60 64.36 61.69
N LYS A 61 39.85 65.46 61.81
CA LYS A 61 40.39 66.79 62.07
C LYS A 61 40.89 66.86 63.52
N MET A 62 42.14 67.21 63.72
CA MET A 62 42.63 67.80 64.97
C MET A 62 43.04 69.25 64.69
N VAL A 63 42.07 70.16 64.84
CA VAL A 63 42.32 71.58 65.09
C VAL A 63 42.26 71.77 66.60
N SER A 64 43.27 72.39 67.20
CA SER A 64 43.11 73.53 68.11
C SER A 64 44.22 73.65 69.18
N LYS A 65 44.94 74.77 69.07
CA LYS A 65 45.40 75.69 70.13
C LYS A 65 46.17 75.10 71.33
N ASN A 66 47.41 75.56 71.50
CA ASN A 66 47.61 76.79 72.26
C ASN A 66 48.97 77.45 72.01
N LYS A 67 48.89 78.76 71.89
CA LYS A 67 49.97 79.74 72.01
C LYS A 67 49.89 80.29 73.45
N PRO A 68 51.01 80.71 74.05
CA PRO A 68 51.27 82.15 74.27
C PRO A 68 52.70 82.47 73.77
N LYS A 69 53.06 83.53 73.04
CA LYS A 69 52.71 84.97 73.02
C LYS A 69 52.81 85.63 74.39
N ASN A 70 53.95 86.27 74.62
CA ASN A 70 54.14 87.68 74.98
C ASN A 70 55.43 87.82 75.81
N ASN A 71 56.28 88.82 75.67
CA ASN A 71 56.22 90.01 74.82
C ASN A 71 57.53 90.80 74.94
N GLU A 72 57.73 91.66 73.93
CA GLU A 72 58.25 93.04 74.04
C GLU A 72 59.77 93.19 74.34
N ASP A 73 60.54 94.03 73.64
CA ASP A 73 60.22 95.05 72.66
C ASP A 73 61.44 95.40 71.80
N ALA A 74 61.15 95.94 70.60
CA ALA A 74 61.75 97.10 69.92
C ALA A 74 63.26 97.45 70.17
N GLU A 75 64.07 97.91 69.23
CA GLU A 75 63.81 98.76 68.07
C GLU A 75 65.15 98.97 67.33
N THR A 76 65.07 99.06 65.99
CA THR A 76 65.77 99.95 65.05
C THR A 76 67.24 100.40 65.21
N ALA A 77 67.90 100.37 64.05
CA ALA A 77 68.72 101.42 63.41
C ALA A 77 70.26 101.29 63.39
N ALA A 78 70.77 101.51 62.17
CA ALA A 78 72.16 101.56 61.74
C ALA A 78 72.82 102.94 62.01
N PRO A 79 74.01 103.21 61.42
CA PRO A 79 75.38 103.14 61.93
C PRO A 79 75.88 104.51 62.49
N PRO A 80 77.14 104.69 62.99
CA PRO A 80 78.20 105.25 62.12
C PRO A 80 79.68 104.97 62.52
N LYS A 81 80.60 105.54 61.71
CA LYS A 81 82.08 105.53 61.73
C LYS A 81 82.73 106.30 62.92
N LYS A 82 84.01 105.97 63.15
CA LYS A 82 85.03 106.49 64.11
C LYS A 82 85.06 108.01 64.31
N PRO A 83 85.58 108.48 65.47
CA PRO A 83 86.93 109.08 65.41
C PRO A 83 87.87 108.75 66.59
N ASP A 84 89.13 109.06 66.34
CA ASP A 84 90.30 108.98 67.22
C ASP A 84 90.14 109.74 68.55
N SER A 85 90.72 109.21 69.63
CA SER A 85 91.43 110.04 70.61
C SER A 85 92.22 109.16 71.59
N ALA A 86 93.42 109.65 71.88
CA ALA A 86 94.40 109.08 72.76
C ALA A 86 93.87 108.90 74.20
N LEU A 87 94.38 107.89 74.91
CA LEU A 87 94.98 108.03 76.25
C LEU A 87 95.34 106.66 76.87
N SER A 88 96.59 106.60 77.35
CA SER A 88 97.17 105.82 78.46
C SER A 88 97.21 104.28 78.42
N ALA A 89 98.37 103.73 78.81
CA ALA A 89 98.85 102.37 78.53
C ALA A 89 98.33 101.25 79.45
N ASP A 90 97.47 101.54 80.43
CA ASP A 90 97.06 100.55 81.46
C ASP A 90 95.61 100.02 81.37
N ALA A 91 94.86 100.32 80.29
CA ALA A 91 93.46 99.86 80.12
C ALA A 91 93.18 98.94 78.91
N LYS A 92 94.21 98.54 78.13
CA LYS A 92 94.06 97.70 76.91
C LYS A 92 94.12 96.19 77.12
N LYS A 93 94.47 95.69 78.32
CA LYS A 93 94.59 94.24 78.60
C LYS A 93 93.30 93.55 79.05
N THR A 94 92.30 94.28 79.52
CA THR A 94 91.06 93.69 80.10
C THR A 94 89.90 93.55 79.11
N ARG A 95 89.96 94.19 77.93
CA ARG A 95 88.93 94.06 76.87
C ARG A 95 89.21 92.99 75.81
N SER A 96 90.47 92.58 75.60
CA SER A 96 90.82 91.47 74.70
C SER A 96 90.42 90.11 75.28
N PHE A 97 90.38 89.99 76.61
CA PHE A 97 90.03 88.74 77.30
C PHE A 97 88.54 88.39 77.15
N ALA A 98 87.63 89.35 77.33
CA ALA A 98 86.19 89.10 77.24
C ALA A 98 85.68 88.74 75.81
N ALA A 99 86.31 89.27 74.76
CA ALA A 99 85.98 88.94 73.37
C ALA A 99 86.51 87.55 72.96
N LEU A 100 87.68 87.16 73.47
CA LEU A 100 88.23 85.81 73.28
C LEU A 100 87.40 84.76 74.02
N GLU A 101 86.87 85.08 75.20
CA GLU A 101 85.98 84.19 75.97
C GLU A 101 84.66 83.92 75.22
N ALA A 102 84.07 84.94 74.58
CA ALA A 102 82.82 84.79 73.83
C ALA A 102 82.98 83.96 72.53
N ILE A 103 84.13 84.10 71.85
CA ILE A 103 84.48 83.24 70.71
C ILE A 103 84.65 81.80 71.16
N ARG A 104 85.32 81.58 72.30
CA ARG A 104 85.53 80.25 72.89
C ARG A 104 84.21 79.58 73.30
N VAL A 105 83.25 80.33 73.85
CA VAL A 105 81.91 79.81 74.17
C VAL A 105 81.14 79.43 72.90
N LYS A 106 81.21 80.25 71.85
CA LYS A 106 80.56 79.94 70.56
C LYS A 106 81.22 78.78 69.82
N GLU A 107 82.54 78.63 69.89
CA GLU A 107 83.24 77.46 69.38
C GLU A 107 82.82 76.18 70.10
N LEU A 108 82.70 76.21 71.43
CA LEU A 108 82.18 75.09 72.21
C LEU A 108 80.72 74.76 71.87
N GLU A 109 79.90 75.78 71.62
CA GLU A 109 78.49 75.61 71.21
C GLU A 109 78.38 75.02 69.79
N ILE A 110 79.24 75.46 68.86
CA ILE A 110 79.35 74.87 67.52
C ILE A 110 79.86 73.43 67.60
N GLU A 111 80.82 73.14 68.48
CA GLU A 111 81.35 71.79 68.66
C GLU A 111 80.31 70.86 69.30
N ALA A 112 79.52 71.36 70.27
CA ALA A 112 78.39 70.64 70.84
C ALA A 112 77.29 70.37 69.80
N LEU A 113 76.96 71.36 68.96
CA LEU A 113 76.00 71.19 67.86
C LEU A 113 76.50 70.22 66.79
N LYS A 114 77.81 70.19 66.50
CA LYS A 114 78.40 69.18 65.60
C LYS A 114 78.31 67.77 66.20
N GLN A 115 78.55 67.62 67.50
CA GLN A 115 78.37 66.33 68.18
C GLN A 115 76.91 65.90 68.17
N GLU A 116 75.98 66.82 68.38
CA GLU A 116 74.55 66.54 68.29
C GLU A 116 74.12 66.15 66.86
N LEU A 117 74.67 66.82 65.85
CA LEU A 117 74.47 66.48 64.43
C LEU A 117 75.03 65.08 64.10
N GLN A 118 76.24 64.76 64.57
CA GLN A 118 76.84 63.44 64.37
C GLN A 118 76.05 62.33 65.07
N ASN A 119 75.58 62.59 66.30
CA ASN A 119 74.71 61.66 67.01
C ASN A 119 73.40 61.44 66.24
N TRP A 120 72.77 62.53 65.76
CA TRP A 120 71.54 62.45 64.97
C TRP A 120 71.73 61.73 63.63
N GLU A 121 72.85 61.98 62.92
CA GLU A 121 73.21 61.25 61.69
C GLU A 121 73.41 59.76 61.97
N SER A 122 74.07 59.40 63.08
CA SER A 122 74.25 58.01 63.48
C SER A 122 72.93 57.32 63.85
N GLU A 123 72.03 58.02 64.53
CA GLU A 123 70.68 57.55 64.85
C GLU A 123 69.82 57.39 63.59
N LEU A 124 69.94 58.31 62.64
CA LEU A 124 69.23 58.26 61.36
C LEU A 124 69.70 57.06 60.54
N GLN A 125 71.02 56.85 60.43
CA GLN A 125 71.59 55.68 59.76
C GLN A 125 71.20 54.36 60.45
N ALA A 126 71.11 54.34 61.77
CA ALA A 126 70.64 53.18 62.51
C ALA A 126 69.16 52.89 62.21
N LYS A 127 68.29 53.91 62.21
CA LYS A 127 66.88 53.78 61.85
C LYS A 127 66.67 53.38 60.39
N GLU A 128 67.45 53.91 59.47
CA GLU A 128 67.37 53.55 58.04
C GLU A 128 67.77 52.08 57.82
N LYS A 129 68.81 51.59 58.51
CA LYS A 129 69.17 50.17 58.49
C LYS A 129 68.09 49.29 59.10
N GLU A 130 67.47 49.73 60.20
CA GLU A 130 66.38 49.01 60.84
C GLU A 130 65.14 48.94 59.93
N LEU A 131 64.76 50.06 59.30
CA LEU A 131 63.66 50.11 58.34
C LEU A 131 63.94 49.25 57.11
N SER A 132 65.15 49.33 56.54
CA SER A 132 65.54 48.48 55.41
C SER A 132 65.53 46.99 55.76
N ALA A 133 65.93 46.62 56.99
CA ALA A 133 65.84 45.26 57.47
C ALA A 133 64.38 44.80 57.61
N LYS A 134 63.50 45.64 58.19
CA LYS A 134 62.06 45.37 58.29
C LYS A 134 61.40 45.26 56.91
N GLU A 135 61.75 46.13 55.97
CA GLU A 135 61.26 46.08 54.59
C GLU A 135 61.66 44.78 53.89
N LYS A 136 62.90 44.32 54.07
CA LYS A 136 63.37 43.03 53.54
C LYS A 136 62.60 41.87 54.16
N GLU A 137 62.45 41.84 55.48
CA GLU A 137 61.69 40.80 56.18
C GLU A 137 60.22 40.75 55.73
N ILE A 138 59.58 41.91 55.59
CA ILE A 138 58.22 42.03 55.04
C ILE A 138 58.18 41.53 53.59
N SER A 139 59.17 41.88 52.74
CA SER A 139 59.20 41.42 51.35
C SER A 139 59.35 39.89 51.25
N GLU A 140 60.22 39.29 52.06
CA GLU A 140 60.45 37.85 52.07
C GLU A 140 59.24 37.08 52.59
N THR A 141 58.59 37.59 53.65
CA THR A 141 57.36 36.98 54.20
C THR A 141 56.20 37.07 53.21
N LEU A 142 56.03 38.21 52.52
CA LEU A 142 55.04 38.36 51.46
C LEU A 142 55.30 37.42 50.28
N ILE A 143 56.56 37.26 49.85
CA ILE A 143 56.93 36.33 48.77
C ILE A 143 56.61 34.89 49.16
N LYS A 144 57.00 34.46 50.37
CA LYS A 144 56.68 33.11 50.87
C LYS A 144 55.17 32.88 50.95
N ARG A 145 54.43 33.84 51.51
CA ARG A 145 52.96 33.74 51.62
C ARG A 145 52.29 33.69 50.24
N ARG A 146 52.78 34.45 49.27
CA ARG A 146 52.31 34.41 47.88
C ARG A 146 52.57 33.05 47.24
N GLN A 147 53.76 32.48 47.44
CA GLN A 147 54.11 31.14 46.94
C GLN A 147 53.24 30.03 47.56
N GLU A 148 52.96 30.11 48.86
CA GLU A 148 52.05 29.18 49.55
C GLU A 148 50.64 29.27 49.00
N ILE A 149 50.10 30.49 48.85
CA ILE A 149 48.75 30.70 48.30
C ILE A 149 48.69 30.23 46.83
N GLU A 150 49.71 30.50 46.03
CA GLU A 150 49.80 30.02 44.65
C GLU A 150 49.87 28.49 44.60
N ALA A 151 50.62 27.85 45.50
CA ALA A 151 50.69 26.40 45.60
C ALA A 151 49.35 25.78 46.03
N GLU A 152 48.69 26.32 47.06
CA GLU A 152 47.35 25.91 47.50
C GLU A 152 46.29 26.12 46.40
N ALA A 153 46.32 27.26 45.72
CA ALA A 153 45.45 27.54 44.56
C ALA A 153 45.70 26.56 43.41
N SER A 154 46.96 26.22 43.13
CA SER A 154 47.30 25.24 42.09
C SER A 154 46.82 23.84 42.44
N ASN A 155 46.94 23.43 43.71
CA ASN A 155 46.49 22.12 44.19
C ASN A 155 44.96 22.03 44.17
N THR A 156 44.25 23.06 44.62
CA THR A 156 42.78 23.11 44.58
C THR A 156 42.26 23.13 43.14
N LEU A 157 42.88 23.90 42.24
CA LEU A 157 42.55 23.86 40.81
C LEU A 157 42.81 22.49 40.19
N LYS A 158 43.91 21.82 40.57
CA LYS A 158 44.22 20.47 40.10
C LYS A 158 43.16 19.46 40.56
N LEU A 159 42.83 19.45 41.86
CA LEU A 159 41.79 18.57 42.42
C LEU A 159 40.41 18.86 41.82
N ALA A 160 40.05 20.14 41.63
CA ALA A 160 38.79 20.53 41.00
C ALA A 160 38.74 20.07 39.53
N LYS A 161 39.85 20.18 38.79
CA LYS A 161 39.96 19.67 37.41
C LYS A 161 39.87 18.16 37.34
N GLU A 162 40.54 17.43 38.24
CA GLU A 162 40.48 15.96 38.31
C GLU A 162 39.07 15.48 38.69
N ALA A 163 38.42 16.11 39.66
CA ALA A 163 37.05 15.82 40.04
C ALA A 163 36.06 16.12 38.91
N ALA A 164 36.17 17.29 38.25
CA ALA A 164 35.34 17.63 37.10
C ALA A 164 35.56 16.64 35.94
N SER A 165 36.82 16.29 35.65
CA SER A 165 37.16 15.28 34.64
C SER A 165 36.53 13.93 34.98
N SER A 166 36.63 13.47 36.22
CA SER A 166 36.05 12.19 36.67
C SER A 166 34.53 12.19 36.56
N ILE A 167 33.84 13.26 36.96
CA ILE A 167 32.39 13.40 36.82
C ILE A 167 31.99 13.37 35.35
N THR A 168 32.69 14.12 34.48
CA THR A 168 32.40 14.12 33.05
C THR A 168 32.64 12.76 32.41
N GLN A 169 33.68 12.04 32.82
CA GLN A 169 33.99 10.71 32.32
C GLN A 169 32.93 9.68 32.77
N SER A 170 32.47 9.74 34.03
CA SER A 170 31.39 8.88 34.53
C SER A 170 30.08 9.16 33.80
N ALA A 171 29.71 10.44 33.65
CA ALA A 171 28.49 10.83 32.94
C ALA A 171 28.53 10.43 31.46
N GLN A 172 29.69 10.53 30.81
CA GLN A 172 29.90 10.05 29.44
C GLN A 172 29.77 8.52 29.35
N ALA A 173 30.39 7.77 30.26
CA ALA A 173 30.30 6.32 30.29
C ALA A 173 28.86 5.82 30.54
N GLU A 174 28.12 6.46 31.46
CA GLU A 174 26.71 6.17 31.70
C GLU A 174 25.84 6.49 30.48
N ALA A 175 26.05 7.65 29.85
CA ALA A 175 25.33 8.03 28.62
C ALA A 175 25.61 7.05 27.47
N GLU A 176 26.85 6.59 27.32
CA GLU A 176 27.22 5.57 26.34
C GLU A 176 26.57 4.22 26.65
N ALA A 177 26.52 3.81 27.92
CA ALA A 177 25.85 2.58 28.34
C ALA A 177 24.34 2.63 28.07
N ILE A 178 23.68 3.75 28.36
CA ILE A 178 22.26 3.98 28.04
C ILE A 178 22.04 3.96 26.53
N ARG A 179 22.90 4.62 25.74
CA ARG A 179 22.79 4.60 24.27
C ARG A 179 22.98 3.19 23.71
N LYS A 180 23.91 2.41 24.27
CA LYS A 180 24.16 1.03 23.82
C LYS A 180 22.98 0.11 24.14
N THR A 181 22.42 0.22 25.34
CA THR A 181 21.24 -0.58 25.75
C THR A 181 20.01 -0.19 24.94
N ALA A 182 19.72 1.10 24.78
CA ALA A 182 18.61 1.58 23.96
C ALA A 182 18.71 1.11 22.49
N ARG A 183 19.92 1.14 21.90
CA ARG A 183 20.16 0.60 20.54
C ARG A 183 19.92 -0.91 20.47
N ALA A 184 20.39 -1.67 21.48
CA ALA A 184 20.17 -3.11 21.52
C ALA A 184 18.66 -3.44 21.62
N GLU A 185 17.93 -2.72 22.48
CA GLU A 185 16.48 -2.87 22.61
C GLU A 185 15.73 -2.50 21.34
N GLU A 186 16.10 -1.38 20.69
CA GLU A 186 15.53 -0.97 19.39
C GLU A 186 15.70 -2.09 18.35
N THR A 187 16.92 -2.63 18.21
CA THR A 187 17.18 -3.71 17.25
C THR A 187 16.39 -4.97 17.55
N ALA A 188 16.26 -5.34 18.83
CA ALA A 188 15.49 -6.50 19.26
C ALA A 188 13.99 -6.32 19.02
N ILE A 189 13.44 -5.13 19.28
CA ILE A 189 12.04 -4.80 19.01
C ILE A 189 11.79 -4.82 17.49
N ARG A 190 12.69 -4.22 16.70
CA ARG A 190 12.58 -4.19 15.24
C ARG A 190 12.59 -5.59 14.63
N GLU A 191 13.50 -6.45 15.09
CA GLU A 191 13.60 -7.82 14.62
C GLU A 191 12.36 -8.64 15.00
N LYS A 192 11.87 -8.51 16.23
CA LYS A 192 10.63 -9.17 16.67
C LYS A 192 9.43 -8.73 15.83
N ALA A 193 9.21 -7.42 15.68
CA ALA A 193 8.11 -6.88 14.90
C ALA A 193 8.18 -7.29 13.42
N TYR A 194 9.38 -7.32 12.84
CA TYR A 194 9.59 -7.79 11.48
C TYR A 194 9.25 -9.28 11.33
N ASN A 195 9.75 -10.13 12.22
CA ASN A 195 9.51 -11.58 12.17
C ASN A 195 8.02 -11.92 12.39
N GLU A 196 7.36 -11.24 13.33
CA GLU A 196 5.94 -11.41 13.61
C GLU A 196 5.08 -10.94 12.43
N GLY A 197 5.32 -9.72 11.93
CA GLY A 197 4.61 -9.20 10.77
C GLY A 197 4.84 -10.02 9.49
N HIS A 198 6.05 -10.54 9.28
CA HIS A 198 6.34 -11.43 8.16
C HIS A 198 5.59 -12.76 8.30
N LYS A 199 5.57 -13.36 9.50
CA LYS A 199 4.86 -14.62 9.76
C LYS A 199 3.34 -14.47 9.59
N GLU A 200 2.76 -13.41 10.14
CA GLU A 200 1.33 -13.12 9.99
C GLU A 200 0.97 -12.80 8.54
N GLY A 201 1.75 -11.94 7.88
CA GLY A 201 1.54 -11.58 6.47
C GLY A 201 1.63 -12.81 5.55
N TYR A 202 2.59 -13.70 5.80
CA TYR A 202 2.73 -14.95 5.06
C TYR A 202 1.52 -15.87 5.29
N ALA A 203 1.10 -16.08 6.53
CA ALA A 203 -0.04 -16.94 6.86
C ALA A 203 -1.37 -16.42 6.25
N VAL A 204 -1.59 -15.10 6.31
CA VAL A 204 -2.77 -14.47 5.68
C VAL A 204 -2.70 -14.56 4.16
N GLY A 205 -1.51 -14.35 3.57
CA GLY A 205 -1.28 -14.47 2.14
C GLY A 205 -1.51 -15.90 1.63
N GLU A 206 -0.99 -16.90 2.34
CA GLU A 206 -1.18 -18.32 2.05
C GLU A 206 -2.66 -18.71 2.14
N SER A 207 -3.34 -18.35 3.23
CA SER A 207 -4.78 -18.65 3.39
C SER A 207 -5.64 -18.00 2.30
N LYS A 208 -5.39 -16.73 1.96
CA LYS A 208 -6.08 -16.04 0.86
C LYS A 208 -5.76 -16.67 -0.50
N GLY A 209 -4.51 -17.04 -0.73
CA GLY A 209 -4.06 -17.70 -1.96
C GLY A 209 -4.74 -19.05 -2.15
N ILE A 210 -4.81 -19.88 -1.11
CA ILE A 210 -5.52 -21.17 -1.12
C ILE A 210 -7.00 -20.95 -1.40
N SER A 211 -7.67 -20.05 -0.65
CA SER A 211 -9.10 -19.81 -0.83
C SER A 211 -9.44 -19.26 -2.23
N ALA A 212 -8.63 -18.34 -2.76
CA ALA A 212 -8.82 -17.83 -4.11
C ALA A 212 -8.54 -18.89 -5.19
N GLY A 213 -7.53 -19.75 -4.96
CA GLY A 213 -7.22 -20.88 -5.83
C GLY A 213 -8.34 -21.93 -5.86
N GLU A 214 -8.87 -22.32 -4.69
CA GLU A 214 -10.02 -23.22 -4.58
C GLU A 214 -11.25 -22.64 -5.27
N GLN A 215 -11.56 -21.37 -5.04
CA GLN A 215 -12.70 -20.72 -5.68
C GLN A 215 -12.57 -20.67 -7.21
N SER A 216 -11.38 -20.36 -7.71
CA SER A 216 -11.11 -20.32 -9.16
C SER A 216 -11.18 -21.72 -9.78
N ALA A 217 -10.61 -22.73 -9.11
CA ALA A 217 -10.65 -24.12 -9.56
C ALA A 217 -12.09 -24.66 -9.61
N VAL A 218 -12.92 -24.35 -8.60
CA VAL A 218 -14.34 -24.74 -8.60
C VAL A 218 -15.10 -24.06 -9.73
N GLN A 219 -14.80 -22.80 -10.04
CA GLN A 219 -15.42 -22.09 -11.17
C GLN A 219 -15.04 -22.70 -12.51
N GLU A 220 -13.76 -23.03 -12.72
CA GLU A 220 -13.26 -23.67 -13.94
C GLU A 220 -13.90 -25.06 -14.12
N ILE A 221 -13.90 -25.90 -13.08
CA ILE A 221 -14.53 -27.22 -13.10
C ILE A 221 -16.02 -27.11 -13.41
N ASN A 222 -16.73 -26.15 -12.81
CA ASN A 222 -18.16 -25.96 -13.08
C ASN A 222 -18.42 -25.51 -14.52
N PHE A 223 -17.55 -24.68 -15.09
CA PHE A 223 -17.65 -24.24 -16.47
C PHE A 223 -17.42 -25.41 -17.44
N ASP A 224 -16.37 -26.19 -17.21
CA ASP A 224 -16.07 -27.38 -18.01
C ASP A 224 -17.18 -28.43 -17.91
N TRP A 225 -17.71 -28.65 -16.71
CA TRP A 225 -18.84 -29.55 -16.50
C TRP A 225 -20.09 -29.12 -17.24
N GLN A 226 -20.42 -27.82 -17.23
CA GLN A 226 -21.55 -27.28 -17.99
C GLN A 226 -21.36 -27.45 -19.49
N ASN A 227 -20.14 -27.27 -20.01
CA ASN A 227 -19.85 -27.47 -21.42
C ASN A 227 -19.97 -28.94 -21.83
N LEU A 228 -19.41 -29.85 -21.03
CA LEU A 228 -19.53 -31.30 -21.26
C LEU A 228 -20.99 -31.75 -21.23
N MET A 229 -21.79 -31.20 -20.30
CA MET A 229 -23.21 -31.53 -20.21
C MET A 229 -23.97 -31.06 -21.46
N LYS A 230 -23.70 -29.83 -21.94
CA LYS A 230 -24.28 -29.31 -23.18
C LYS A 230 -23.89 -30.15 -24.40
N GLU A 231 -22.63 -30.54 -24.50
CA GLU A 231 -22.14 -31.40 -25.58
C GLU A 231 -22.84 -32.77 -25.55
N SER A 232 -22.96 -33.37 -24.37
CA SER A 232 -23.70 -34.62 -24.19
C SER A 232 -25.17 -34.49 -24.60
N GLU A 233 -25.85 -33.41 -24.20
CA GLU A 233 -27.24 -33.15 -24.60
C GLU A 233 -27.38 -32.98 -26.11
N MET A 234 -26.44 -32.31 -26.77
CA MET A 234 -26.43 -32.17 -28.23
C MET A 234 -26.25 -33.52 -28.91
N LEU A 235 -25.30 -34.34 -28.46
CA LEU A 235 -25.08 -35.68 -28.99
C LEU A 235 -26.31 -36.58 -28.83
N VAL A 236 -26.99 -36.52 -27.68
CA VAL A 236 -28.24 -37.28 -27.46
C VAL A 236 -29.34 -36.84 -28.42
N LYS A 237 -29.50 -35.53 -28.64
CA LYS A 237 -30.49 -35.00 -29.60
C LYS A 237 -30.16 -35.39 -31.04
N GLU A 238 -28.88 -35.35 -31.42
CA GLU A 238 -28.43 -35.77 -32.74
C GLU A 238 -28.68 -37.26 -32.95
N LEU A 239 -28.37 -38.12 -31.97
CA LEU A 239 -28.66 -39.55 -32.02
C LEU A 239 -30.16 -39.83 -32.15
N GLN A 240 -31.01 -39.12 -31.40
CA GLN A 240 -32.47 -39.26 -31.51
C GLN A 240 -32.97 -38.87 -32.91
N THR A 241 -32.48 -37.76 -33.44
CA THR A 241 -32.84 -37.26 -34.78
C THR A 241 -32.37 -38.22 -35.87
N SER A 242 -31.13 -38.70 -35.78
CA SER A 242 -30.56 -39.70 -36.68
C SER A 242 -31.35 -41.01 -36.64
N ARG A 243 -31.69 -41.51 -35.44
CA ARG A 243 -32.52 -42.71 -35.27
C ARG A 243 -33.89 -42.55 -35.92
N MET A 244 -34.56 -41.41 -35.72
CA MET A 244 -35.84 -41.12 -36.38
C MET A 244 -35.69 -41.05 -37.91
N GLY A 245 -34.60 -40.46 -38.40
CA GLY A 245 -34.28 -40.43 -39.83
C GLY A 245 -34.12 -41.81 -40.43
N ILE A 246 -33.36 -42.70 -39.78
CA ILE A 246 -33.13 -44.08 -40.21
C ILE A 246 -34.45 -44.88 -40.19
N LEU A 247 -35.27 -44.73 -39.15
CA LEU A 247 -36.58 -45.39 -39.07
C LEU A 247 -37.48 -44.97 -40.23
N LYS A 248 -37.57 -43.66 -40.48
CA LYS A 248 -38.39 -43.13 -41.57
C LYS A 248 -37.90 -43.57 -42.95
N SER A 249 -36.58 -43.52 -43.20
CA SER A 249 -36.02 -43.99 -44.47
C SER A 249 -36.23 -45.49 -44.65
N SER A 250 -36.08 -46.28 -43.57
CA SER A 250 -36.32 -47.72 -43.57
C SER A 250 -37.78 -48.06 -43.86
N GLU A 251 -38.74 -47.29 -43.33
CA GLU A 251 -40.16 -47.45 -43.64
C GLU A 251 -40.47 -47.19 -45.12
N GLU A 252 -39.90 -46.12 -45.68
CA GLU A 252 -40.05 -45.80 -47.12
C GLU A 252 -39.42 -46.88 -48.02
N GLU A 253 -38.24 -47.40 -47.64
CA GLU A 253 -37.57 -48.49 -48.35
C GLU A 253 -38.35 -49.80 -48.26
N MET A 254 -38.90 -50.13 -47.08
CA MET A 254 -39.77 -51.31 -46.91
C MET A 254 -41.02 -51.21 -47.77
N LEU A 255 -41.65 -50.03 -47.86
CA LEU A 255 -42.81 -49.83 -48.73
C LEU A 255 -42.46 -50.09 -50.20
N LYS A 256 -41.34 -49.54 -50.67
CA LYS A 256 -40.84 -49.78 -52.04
C LYS A 256 -40.58 -51.26 -52.29
N LEU A 257 -39.99 -51.97 -51.33
CA LEU A 257 -39.75 -53.40 -51.42
C LEU A 257 -41.06 -54.20 -51.51
N VAL A 258 -42.05 -53.89 -50.68
CA VAL A 258 -43.37 -54.55 -50.69
C VAL A 258 -44.07 -54.32 -52.03
N VAL A 259 -44.05 -53.10 -52.57
CA VAL A 259 -44.63 -52.77 -53.88
C VAL A 259 -43.91 -53.52 -55.00
N ALA A 260 -42.57 -53.59 -54.97
CA ALA A 260 -41.79 -54.33 -55.95
C ALA A 260 -42.10 -55.84 -55.89
N PHE A 261 -42.22 -56.40 -54.69
CA PHE A 261 -42.60 -57.79 -54.48
C PHE A 261 -44.02 -58.07 -55.01
N ALA A 262 -45.00 -57.24 -54.66
CA ALA A 262 -46.37 -57.38 -55.14
C ALA A 262 -46.47 -57.29 -56.67
N LYS A 263 -45.76 -56.35 -57.30
CA LYS A 263 -45.65 -56.24 -58.76
C LYS A 263 -45.09 -57.51 -59.39
N THR A 264 -44.07 -58.11 -58.76
CA THR A 264 -43.47 -59.35 -59.24
C THR A 264 -44.45 -60.52 -59.14
N VAL A 265 -45.13 -60.67 -58.01
CA VAL A 265 -46.13 -61.72 -57.80
C VAL A 265 -47.30 -61.60 -58.78
N ILE A 266 -47.91 -60.41 -58.89
CA ILE A 266 -49.06 -60.13 -59.78
C ILE A 266 -48.72 -60.42 -61.26
N LYS A 267 -47.47 -60.17 -61.68
CA LYS A 267 -47.01 -60.49 -63.05
C LYS A 267 -46.70 -61.97 -63.26
N THR A 268 -46.31 -62.69 -62.21
CA THR A 268 -45.89 -64.10 -62.31
C THR A 268 -47.06 -65.06 -62.15
N GLU A 269 -48.06 -64.72 -61.31
CA GLU A 269 -49.20 -65.57 -61.01
C GLU A 269 -49.96 -66.05 -62.27
N PRO A 270 -50.29 -65.18 -63.24
CA PRO A 270 -51.01 -65.60 -64.45
C PRO A 270 -50.20 -66.53 -65.37
N LEU A 271 -48.87 -66.52 -65.25
CA LEU A 271 -47.99 -67.42 -66.01
C LEU A 271 -47.98 -68.84 -65.41
N ILE A 272 -48.17 -68.94 -64.10
CA ILE A 272 -48.18 -70.22 -63.37
C ILE A 272 -49.61 -70.80 -63.35
N GLN A 273 -50.62 -69.96 -63.15
CA GLN A 273 -52.03 -70.33 -63.04
C GLN A 273 -52.90 -69.51 -64.02
N PRO A 274 -53.12 -70.01 -65.25
CA PRO A 274 -53.90 -69.28 -66.26
C PRO A 274 -55.36 -69.06 -65.84
N GLU A 275 -55.91 -69.90 -64.96
CA GLU A 275 -57.29 -69.80 -64.42
C GLU A 275 -57.61 -68.45 -63.76
N ILE A 276 -56.60 -67.69 -63.35
CA ILE A 276 -56.74 -66.35 -62.77
C ILE A 276 -57.45 -65.38 -63.72
N VAL A 277 -57.30 -65.55 -65.04
CA VAL A 277 -58.00 -64.73 -66.03
C VAL A 277 -59.51 -64.82 -65.84
N LEU A 278 -60.06 -66.02 -65.55
CA LEU A 278 -61.50 -66.20 -65.34
C LEU A 278 -61.98 -65.46 -64.09
N LYS A 279 -61.15 -65.44 -63.04
CA LYS A 279 -61.44 -64.68 -61.81
C LYS A 279 -61.38 -63.17 -62.04
N ASN A 280 -60.40 -62.70 -62.79
CA ASN A 280 -60.28 -61.29 -63.18
C ASN A 280 -61.45 -60.85 -64.05
N LEU A 281 -61.90 -61.73 -64.96
CA LEU A 281 -63.07 -61.52 -65.80
C LEU A 281 -64.35 -61.41 -64.97
N ASP A 282 -64.57 -62.36 -64.04
CA ASP A 282 -65.69 -62.33 -63.11
C ASP A 282 -65.71 -61.03 -62.28
N ALA A 283 -64.55 -60.61 -61.76
CA ALA A 283 -64.43 -59.38 -60.98
C ALA A 283 -64.67 -58.11 -61.82
N ALA A 284 -64.22 -58.09 -63.07
CA ALA A 284 -64.41 -56.96 -63.98
C ALA A 284 -65.86 -56.86 -64.48
N ILE A 285 -66.50 -58.00 -64.78
CA ILE A 285 -67.91 -58.07 -65.21
C ILE A 285 -68.84 -57.55 -64.11
N ASN A 286 -68.58 -57.87 -62.84
CA ASN A 286 -69.38 -57.38 -61.72
C ASN A 286 -69.35 -55.84 -61.55
N LYS A 287 -68.39 -55.15 -62.19
CA LYS A 287 -68.31 -53.67 -62.18
C LYS A 287 -69.10 -53.01 -63.32
N ILE A 288 -69.61 -53.80 -64.26
CA ILE A 288 -70.38 -53.31 -65.41
C ILE A 288 -71.84 -53.18 -65.02
N SER A 289 -72.46 -52.05 -65.33
CA SER A 289 -73.90 -51.81 -65.16
C SER A 289 -74.56 -51.75 -66.53
N GLU A 290 -75.66 -52.51 -66.70
CA GLU A 290 -76.59 -52.55 -67.86
C GLU A 290 -76.06 -52.00 -69.21
N THR A 291 -75.53 -52.89 -70.06
CA THR A 291 -75.05 -52.55 -71.42
C THR A 291 -75.38 -53.66 -72.41
N ASP A 292 -75.83 -53.33 -73.61
CA ASP A 292 -76.25 -54.34 -74.60
C ASP A 292 -75.08 -55.10 -75.25
N LYS A 293 -73.94 -54.44 -75.45
CA LYS A 293 -72.77 -54.97 -76.16
C LYS A 293 -71.47 -54.79 -75.38
N ILE A 294 -70.71 -55.88 -75.25
CA ILE A 294 -69.42 -55.91 -74.57
C ILE A 294 -68.35 -56.50 -75.48
N ILE A 295 -67.23 -55.79 -75.62
CA ILE A 295 -66.02 -56.26 -76.30
C ILE A 295 -64.97 -56.55 -75.24
N LEU A 296 -64.62 -57.82 -75.10
CA LEU A 296 -63.62 -58.33 -74.19
C LEU A 296 -62.29 -58.51 -74.93
N ARG A 297 -61.26 -57.73 -74.55
CA ARG A 297 -59.89 -57.90 -75.07
C ARG A 297 -59.04 -58.69 -74.09
N VAL A 298 -58.41 -59.75 -74.59
CA VAL A 298 -57.55 -60.67 -73.79
C VAL A 298 -56.28 -61.04 -74.54
N ASN A 299 -55.26 -61.49 -73.80
CA ASN A 299 -54.05 -62.03 -74.41
C ASN A 299 -54.34 -63.32 -75.21
N LEU A 300 -53.54 -63.60 -76.25
CA LEU A 300 -53.63 -64.81 -77.06
C LEU A 300 -53.62 -66.11 -76.23
N ARG A 301 -52.84 -66.15 -75.14
CA ARG A 301 -52.74 -67.32 -74.24
C ARG A 301 -54.03 -67.62 -73.49
N ASP A 302 -54.83 -66.58 -73.24
CA ASP A 302 -56.01 -66.67 -72.38
C ASP A 302 -57.32 -66.75 -73.18
N LYS A 303 -57.26 -66.47 -74.49
CA LYS A 303 -58.40 -66.45 -75.41
C LYS A 303 -59.21 -67.74 -75.37
N ASN A 304 -58.55 -68.89 -75.60
CA ASN A 304 -59.22 -70.19 -75.66
C ASN A 304 -59.98 -70.48 -74.35
N MET A 305 -59.34 -70.21 -73.20
CA MET A 305 -59.94 -70.45 -71.90
C MET A 305 -61.15 -69.54 -71.65
N CYS A 306 -61.11 -68.27 -72.11
CA CYS A 306 -62.24 -67.35 -72.05
C CYS A 306 -63.39 -67.74 -72.99
N GLU A 307 -63.07 -68.24 -74.20
CA GLU A 307 -64.07 -68.72 -75.17
C GLU A 307 -64.80 -69.96 -74.65
N ASP A 308 -64.08 -70.93 -74.09
CA ASP A 308 -64.66 -72.14 -73.48
C ASP A 308 -65.65 -71.82 -72.35
N HIS A 309 -65.41 -70.73 -71.62
CA HIS A 309 -66.25 -70.29 -70.50
C HIS A 309 -67.26 -69.19 -70.87
N LYS A 310 -67.35 -68.80 -72.15
CA LYS A 310 -68.19 -67.70 -72.63
C LYS A 310 -69.65 -67.82 -72.20
N ASN A 311 -70.23 -69.01 -72.33
CA ASN A 311 -71.63 -69.28 -71.97
C ASN A 311 -71.89 -69.08 -70.47
N LYS A 312 -70.91 -69.40 -69.62
CA LYS A 312 -71.00 -69.21 -68.17
C LYS A 312 -71.02 -67.72 -67.81
N PHE A 313 -70.22 -66.89 -68.49
CA PHE A 313 -70.21 -65.44 -68.26
C PHE A 313 -71.49 -64.77 -68.76
N LEU A 314 -72.00 -65.16 -69.93
CA LEU A 314 -73.28 -64.66 -70.45
C LEU A 314 -74.45 -64.98 -69.49
N SER A 315 -74.45 -66.16 -68.87
CA SER A 315 -75.50 -66.55 -67.92
C SER A 315 -75.54 -65.70 -66.63
N LYS A 316 -74.41 -65.10 -66.23
CA LYS A 316 -74.32 -64.23 -65.04
C LYS A 316 -74.82 -62.81 -65.30
N LEU A 317 -74.96 -62.45 -66.56
CA LEU A 317 -75.24 -61.10 -67.04
C LEU A 317 -76.66 -61.06 -67.60
N ALA A 318 -77.63 -60.72 -66.76
CA ALA A 318 -79.06 -60.78 -67.09
C ALA A 318 -79.50 -59.82 -68.23
N SER A 319 -78.66 -58.85 -68.61
CA SER A 319 -79.02 -57.73 -69.51
C SER A 319 -78.07 -57.52 -70.69
N ILE A 320 -77.21 -58.50 -71.04
CA ILE A 320 -76.24 -58.36 -72.16
C ILE A 320 -76.64 -59.24 -73.33
N SER A 321 -76.76 -58.62 -74.50
CA SER A 321 -77.20 -59.27 -75.74
C SER A 321 -76.03 -59.87 -76.53
N GLU A 322 -74.82 -59.30 -76.42
CA GLU A 322 -73.66 -59.75 -77.19
C GLU A 322 -72.32 -59.57 -76.44
N LEU A 323 -71.56 -60.67 -76.29
CA LEU A 323 -70.17 -60.68 -75.81
C LEU A 323 -69.22 -61.10 -76.95
N ALA A 324 -68.37 -60.18 -77.39
CA ALA A 324 -67.34 -60.43 -78.39
C ALA A 324 -65.97 -60.53 -77.70
N ILE A 325 -65.22 -61.61 -77.95
CA ILE A 325 -63.87 -61.81 -77.41
C ILE A 325 -62.87 -61.54 -78.52
N VAL A 326 -61.95 -60.61 -78.29
CA VAL A 326 -60.93 -60.16 -79.24
C VAL A 326 -59.56 -60.37 -78.63
N GLU A 327 -58.63 -60.87 -79.44
CA GLU A 327 -57.23 -61.01 -79.02
C GLU A 327 -56.48 -59.69 -79.10
N ASP A 328 -55.70 -59.39 -78.08
CA ASP A 328 -54.85 -58.20 -78.00
C ASP A 328 -53.49 -58.59 -77.41
N ASN A 329 -52.45 -58.61 -78.25
CA ASN A 329 -51.10 -58.98 -77.85
C ASN A 329 -50.38 -57.88 -77.05
N SER A 330 -50.96 -56.68 -76.93
CA SER A 330 -50.43 -55.62 -76.05
C SER A 330 -50.72 -55.88 -74.57
N LEU A 331 -51.66 -56.78 -74.27
CA LEU A 331 -52.05 -57.14 -72.90
C LEU A 331 -51.14 -58.25 -72.36
N SER A 332 -50.69 -58.12 -71.12
CA SER A 332 -50.00 -59.20 -70.40
C SER A 332 -50.97 -60.35 -70.10
N PRO A 333 -50.50 -61.62 -70.04
CA PRO A 333 -51.33 -62.76 -69.64
C PRO A 333 -52.00 -62.52 -68.28
N GLY A 334 -53.28 -62.91 -68.13
CA GLY A 334 -54.09 -62.56 -66.95
C GLY A 334 -54.78 -61.20 -67.01
N GLY A 335 -54.33 -60.31 -67.91
CA GLY A 335 -54.84 -58.96 -68.07
C GLY A 335 -56.04 -58.90 -69.02
N ILE A 336 -57.05 -58.13 -68.62
CA ILE A 336 -58.29 -58.01 -69.37
C ILE A 336 -58.64 -56.54 -69.57
N LYS A 337 -59.14 -56.20 -70.74
CA LYS A 337 -59.72 -54.88 -71.02
C LYS A 337 -61.12 -55.05 -71.57
N ILE A 338 -62.08 -54.38 -70.96
CA ILE A 338 -63.49 -54.47 -71.37
C ILE A 338 -63.90 -53.14 -71.97
N GLU A 339 -64.37 -53.17 -73.21
CA GLU A 339 -64.90 -52.02 -73.93
C GLU A 339 -66.42 -52.16 -74.02
N THR A 340 -67.14 -51.17 -73.50
CA THR A 340 -68.59 -51.06 -73.51
C THR A 340 -69.01 -49.70 -74.06
N GLU A 341 -70.28 -49.53 -74.43
CA GLU A 341 -70.79 -48.24 -74.92
C GLU A 341 -70.70 -47.11 -73.88
N ALA A 342 -70.80 -47.46 -72.59
CA ALA A 342 -70.70 -46.53 -71.48
C ALA A 342 -69.24 -46.17 -71.10
N GLY A 343 -68.25 -46.93 -71.57
CA GLY A 343 -66.85 -46.69 -71.28
C GLY A 343 -65.96 -47.94 -71.33
N THR A 344 -64.69 -47.75 -70.99
CA THR A 344 -63.68 -48.81 -70.96
C THR A 344 -63.26 -49.12 -69.53
N ILE A 345 -63.33 -50.39 -69.13
CA ILE A 345 -62.81 -50.89 -67.86
C ILE A 345 -61.45 -51.53 -68.13
N ASP A 346 -60.41 -50.92 -67.59
CA ASP A 346 -59.04 -51.43 -67.65
C ASP A 346 -58.74 -52.30 -66.41
N ALA A 347 -58.83 -53.62 -66.59
CA ALA A 347 -58.46 -54.61 -65.60
C ALA A 347 -57.11 -55.28 -65.95
N THR A 348 -56.19 -54.55 -66.60
CA THR A 348 -54.85 -55.04 -66.89
C THR A 348 -54.03 -55.27 -65.62
N VAL A 349 -53.09 -56.21 -65.70
CA VAL A 349 -52.13 -56.53 -64.63
C VAL A 349 -51.36 -55.28 -64.16
N ASP A 350 -50.96 -54.41 -65.09
CA ASP A 350 -50.26 -53.16 -64.76
C ASP A 350 -51.18 -52.11 -64.12
N SER A 351 -52.46 -52.04 -64.52
CA SER A 351 -53.45 -51.15 -63.88
C SER A 351 -53.72 -51.59 -62.43
N GLN A 352 -53.94 -52.89 -62.19
CA GLN A 352 -54.15 -53.44 -60.85
C GLN A 352 -52.93 -53.22 -59.94
N ALA A 353 -51.72 -53.39 -60.46
CA ALA A 353 -50.49 -53.13 -59.71
C ALA A 353 -50.31 -51.65 -59.32
N LYS A 354 -50.71 -50.72 -60.20
CA LYS A 354 -50.70 -49.27 -59.90
C LYS A 354 -51.76 -48.91 -58.86
N GLU A 355 -52.93 -49.51 -58.92
CA GLU A 355 -54.00 -49.28 -57.94
C GLU A 355 -53.58 -49.77 -56.55
N LEU A 356 -52.92 -50.93 -56.46
CA LEU A 356 -52.33 -51.43 -55.21
C LEU A 356 -51.25 -50.49 -54.65
N GLU A 357 -50.33 -50.03 -55.49
CA GLU A 357 -49.30 -49.06 -55.11
C GLU A 357 -49.90 -47.78 -54.55
N LYS A 358 -50.94 -47.24 -55.21
CA LYS A 358 -51.66 -46.06 -54.76
C LYS A 358 -52.35 -46.30 -53.40
N ALA A 359 -53.04 -47.43 -53.25
CA ALA A 359 -53.73 -47.77 -52.00
C ALA A 359 -52.76 -47.94 -50.81
N LEU A 360 -51.58 -48.53 -51.05
CA LEU A 360 -50.54 -48.68 -50.03
C LEU A 360 -49.91 -47.33 -49.65
N LEU A 361 -49.61 -46.48 -50.63
CA LEU A 361 -49.09 -45.12 -50.39
C LEU A 361 -50.10 -44.25 -49.63
N GLU A 362 -51.39 -44.32 -49.97
CA GLU A 362 -52.44 -43.59 -49.26
C GLU A 362 -52.56 -44.04 -47.80
N LYS A 363 -52.49 -45.35 -47.53
CA LYS A 363 -52.49 -45.86 -46.15
C LYS A 363 -51.24 -45.43 -45.37
N TYR A 364 -50.06 -45.49 -45.99
CA TYR A 364 -48.81 -45.04 -45.37
C TYR A 364 -48.86 -43.55 -45.01
N ASN A 365 -49.30 -42.70 -45.95
CA ASN A 365 -49.40 -41.26 -45.72
C ASN A 365 -50.44 -40.90 -44.66
N ARG A 366 -51.56 -41.64 -44.58
CA ARG A 366 -52.59 -41.43 -43.55
C ARG A 366 -52.07 -41.76 -42.14
N ASN A 367 -51.32 -42.85 -42.01
CA ASN A 367 -50.72 -43.25 -40.74
C ASN A 367 -49.59 -42.31 -40.30
N ASN A 368 -48.89 -41.66 -41.23
CA ASN A 368 -47.85 -40.68 -40.90
C ASN A 368 -48.39 -39.27 -40.59
N GLN A 369 -49.68 -39.03 -40.78
CA GLN A 369 -50.36 -37.76 -40.45
C GLN A 369 -51.19 -37.81 -39.17
N SER A 370 -51.44 -39.01 -38.62
CA SER A 370 -52.07 -39.23 -37.32
C SER A 370 -51.02 -39.50 -36.26
#